data_AF-A0A963Y350-F1
#
_entry.id   AF-A0A963Y350-F1
#
_cell.length_a   1.000
_cell.length_b   1.000
_cell.length_c   1.000
_cell.angle_alpha   90.00
_cell.angle_beta   90.00
_cell.angle_gamma   90.00
#
_symmetry.space_group_name_H-M   'P 1'
#
loop_
_entity.id
_entity.type
_entity.pdbx_description
1 polymer ?
#
loop_
_entity_poly.entity_id
_entity_poly.type
_entity_poly.pdbx_seq_one_letter_code
_entity_poly.pdbx_strand_id
1 'polypeptide(L)'
;MTRRSRPVSPEERELWQRVARTAHALHPERPARSEPAPKPVAPEVLRPRVPLSPFRVGEAAPAARRHDLAPTLAEALAQQPDRIDKAAYRSMTRGRLQPEGRIDLHGMTLSEARQEL
;
A
#
# COMPACT_ATOMS: atom_id res chain seq x y z
N MET A 1 -3.08 -8.50 23.12
CA MET A 1 -4.29 -7.71 23.45
C MET A 1 -5.40 -8.11 22.49
N THR A 2 -6.34 -8.94 22.94
CA THR A 2 -7.49 -9.36 22.13
C THR A 2 -8.53 -8.23 22.15
N ARG A 3 -8.74 -7.54 21.02
CA ARG A 3 -9.80 -6.53 20.93
C ARG A 3 -11.16 -7.23 21.09
N ARG A 4 -11.87 -6.89 22.15
CA ARG A 4 -13.24 -7.36 22.41
C ARG A 4 -14.13 -6.77 21.31
N SER A 5 -14.75 -7.62 20.48
CA SER A 5 -15.62 -7.17 19.40
C SER A 5 -16.83 -6.44 19.97
N ARG A 6 -16.92 -5.13 19.73
CA ARG A 6 -18.06 -4.30 20.11
C ARG A 6 -19.23 -4.59 19.14
N PRO A 7 -20.47 -4.73 19.63
CA PRO A 7 -21.63 -4.85 18.75
C PRO A 7 -21.86 -3.55 17.97
N VAL A 8 -22.23 -3.67 16.69
CA VAL A 8 -22.52 -2.54 15.80
C VAL A 8 -23.75 -1.79 16.32
N SER A 9 -23.63 -0.47 16.52
CA SER A 9 -24.73 0.38 16.97
C SER A 9 -25.80 0.54 15.87
N PRO A 10 -27.03 0.97 16.22
CA PRO A 10 -28.07 1.24 15.22
C PRO A 10 -27.63 2.29 14.18
N GLU A 11 -26.97 3.36 14.63
CA GLU A 11 -26.44 4.43 13.75
C GLU A 11 -25.36 3.90 12.80
N GLU A 12 -24.45 3.04 13.29
CA GLU A 12 -23.43 2.41 12.45
C GLU A 12 -24.09 1.52 11.39
N ARG A 13 -25.18 0.81 11.71
CA ARG A 13 -25.92 0.02 10.71
C ARG A 13 -26.52 0.89 9.62
N GLU A 14 -27.10 2.04 9.96
CA GLU A 14 -27.62 2.99 8.97
C GLU A 14 -26.51 3.51 8.04
N LEU A 15 -25.34 3.83 8.62
CA LEU A 15 -24.16 4.22 7.84
C LEU A 15 -23.73 3.10 6.88
N TRP A 16 -23.64 1.86 7.38
CA TRP A 16 -23.30 0.70 6.56
C TRP A 16 -24.31 0.42 5.45
N GLN A 17 -25.62 0.64 5.69
CA GLN A 17 -26.65 0.54 4.65
C GLN A 17 -26.46 1.59 3.56
N ARG A 18 -26.08 2.83 3.92
CA ARG A 18 -25.79 3.88 2.95
C ARG A 18 -24.60 3.53 2.07
N VAL A 19 -23.52 3.00 2.67
CA VAL A 19 -22.33 2.52 1.94
C VAL A 19 -22.69 1.36 1.00
N ALA A 20 -23.48 0.39 1.47
CA ALA A 20 -23.90 -0.75 0.67
C ALA A 20 -24.73 -0.33 -0.56
N ARG A 21 -25.54 0.72 -0.45
CA ARG A 21 -26.34 1.26 -1.57
C ARG A 21 -25.51 1.96 -2.64
N THR A 22 -24.39 2.59 -2.26
CA THR A 22 -23.56 3.36 -3.20
C THR A 22 -22.39 2.57 -3.76
N ALA A 23 -22.01 1.45 -3.12
CA ALA A 23 -20.93 0.60 -3.57
C ALA A 23 -21.30 -0.19 -4.84
N HIS A 24 -20.47 -0.07 -5.88
CA HIS A 24 -20.58 -0.85 -7.11
C HIS A 24 -19.52 -1.95 -7.10
N ALA A 25 -19.91 -3.18 -7.47
CA ALA A 25 -18.96 -4.28 -7.57
C ALA A 25 -17.96 -4.03 -8.72
N LEU A 26 -16.67 -4.17 -8.45
CA LEU A 26 -15.62 -4.04 -9.48
C LEU A 26 -15.71 -5.11 -10.57
N HIS A 27 -16.32 -6.26 -10.26
CA HIS A 27 -16.53 -7.39 -11.17
C HIS A 27 -17.95 -7.95 -10.98
N PRO A 28 -18.97 -7.36 -11.64
CA PRO A 28 -20.36 -7.78 -11.46
C PRO A 28 -20.63 -9.20 -12.02
N GLU A 29 -19.92 -9.59 -13.07
CA GLU A 29 -20.04 -10.89 -13.74
C GLU A 29 -19.28 -12.03 -13.05
N ARG A 30 -18.74 -11.81 -11.84
CA ARG A 30 -17.98 -12.87 -11.17
C ARG A 30 -18.95 -13.99 -10.78
N PRO A 31 -18.82 -15.21 -11.34
CA PRO A 31 -19.71 -16.29 -10.99
C PRO A 31 -19.62 -16.56 -9.49
N ALA A 32 -20.78 -16.76 -8.86
CA ALA A 32 -20.84 -17.18 -7.47
C ALA A 32 -19.91 -18.39 -7.29
N ARG A 33 -19.05 -18.34 -6.27
CA ARG A 33 -18.11 -19.43 -5.99
C ARG A 33 -18.94 -20.68 -5.69
N SER A 34 -19.06 -21.58 -6.66
CA SER A 34 -19.69 -22.87 -6.47
C SER A 34 -18.90 -23.63 -5.41
N GLU A 35 -19.59 -24.23 -4.44
CA GLU A 35 -18.96 -25.18 -3.54
C GLU A 35 -18.31 -26.30 -4.37
N PRO A 36 -17.04 -26.65 -4.09
CA PRO A 36 -16.38 -27.68 -4.85
C PRO A 36 -17.11 -29.00 -4.65
N ALA A 37 -17.62 -29.58 -5.75
CA ALA A 37 -18.14 -30.94 -5.72
C ALA A 37 -17.06 -31.89 -5.18
N PRO A 38 -17.45 -32.92 -4.40
CA PRO A 38 -16.48 -33.90 -3.91
C PRO A 38 -15.77 -34.54 -5.09
N LYS A 39 -14.45 -34.37 -5.16
CA LYS A 39 -13.64 -35.00 -6.20
C LYS A 39 -13.70 -36.52 -6.01
N PRO A 40 -13.97 -37.32 -7.06
CA PRO A 40 -13.86 -38.76 -6.96
C PRO A 40 -12.42 -39.11 -6.57
N VAL A 41 -12.28 -39.96 -5.54
CA VAL A 41 -10.99 -40.46 -5.10
C VAL A 41 -10.49 -41.43 -6.16
N ALA A 42 -9.57 -40.97 -7.01
CA ALA A 42 -8.87 -41.86 -7.92
C ALA A 42 -8.01 -42.83 -7.09
N PRO A 43 -7.91 -44.12 -7.47
CA PRO A 43 -7.00 -45.04 -6.82
C PRO A 43 -5.57 -44.49 -6.91
N GLU A 44 -4.89 -44.45 -5.77
CA GLU A 44 -3.52 -43.96 -5.69
C GLU A 44 -2.61 -44.91 -6.47
N VAL A 45 -2.27 -44.51 -7.69
CA VAL A 45 -1.24 -45.20 -8.46
C VAL A 45 0.09 -44.95 -7.77
N LEU A 46 0.55 -45.94 -7.00
CA LEU A 46 1.89 -45.99 -6.42
C LEU A 46 2.93 -45.93 -7.55
N ARG A 47 3.34 -44.72 -7.91
CA ARG A 47 4.45 -44.52 -8.83
C ARG A 47 5.74 -44.86 -8.06
N PRO A 48 6.69 -45.60 -8.68
CA PRO A 48 7.99 -45.81 -8.08
C PRO A 48 8.62 -44.44 -7.77
N ARG A 49 8.98 -44.23 -6.50
CA ARG A 49 9.66 -43.00 -6.06
C ARG A 49 11.09 -43.05 -6.58
N VAL A 50 11.41 -42.22 -7.58
CA VAL A 50 12.79 -42.05 -8.03
C VAL A 50 13.57 -41.37 -6.89
N PRO A 51 14.70 -41.93 -6.42
CA PRO A 51 15.51 -41.29 -5.39
C PRO A 51 16.06 -39.97 -5.92
N LEU A 52 15.81 -38.89 -5.17
CA LEU A 52 16.35 -37.57 -5.48
C LEU A 52 17.83 -37.52 -5.10
N SER A 53 18.67 -37.04 -6.01
CA SER A 53 20.06 -36.70 -5.69
C SER A 53 20.10 -35.59 -4.64
N PRO A 54 21.11 -35.57 -3.75
CA PRO A 54 21.30 -34.46 -2.84
C PRO A 54 21.50 -33.17 -3.64
N PHE A 55 20.77 -32.11 -3.27
CA PHE A 55 20.86 -30.80 -3.90
C PHE A 55 21.01 -29.71 -2.85
N ARG A 56 21.60 -28.58 -3.24
CA ARG A 56 21.59 -27.36 -2.41
C ARG A 56 20.46 -26.42 -2.82
N VAL A 57 19.86 -25.77 -1.83
CA VAL A 57 18.87 -24.71 -2.09
C VAL A 57 19.54 -23.60 -2.89
N GLY A 58 19.01 -23.32 -4.09
CA GLY A 58 19.54 -22.32 -5.00
C GLY A 58 20.55 -22.83 -6.04
N GLU A 59 20.86 -24.14 -6.09
CA GLU A 59 21.86 -24.70 -7.01
C GLU A 59 21.55 -24.47 -8.50
N ALA A 60 20.27 -24.47 -8.88
CA ALA A 60 19.80 -24.15 -10.22
C ALA A 60 19.14 -22.76 -10.31
N ALA A 61 19.29 -21.92 -9.28
CA ALA A 61 18.70 -20.59 -9.30
C ALA A 61 19.47 -19.68 -10.27
N PRO A 62 18.77 -18.96 -11.18
CA PRO A 62 19.43 -17.96 -12.01
C PRO A 62 20.00 -16.84 -11.13
N ALA A 63 21.09 -16.22 -11.59
CA ALA A 63 21.65 -15.04 -10.93
C ALA A 63 20.56 -13.97 -10.73
N ALA A 64 20.55 -13.33 -9.56
CA ALA A 64 19.59 -12.28 -9.24
C ALA A 64 19.64 -11.20 -10.32
N ARG A 65 18.51 -10.94 -10.98
CA ARG A 65 18.40 -9.89 -11.99
C ARG A 65 18.60 -8.55 -11.26
N ARG A 66 19.56 -7.74 -11.73
CA ARG A 66 19.63 -6.34 -11.30
C ARG A 66 18.38 -5.64 -11.81
N HIS A 67 17.54 -5.18 -10.89
CA HIS A 67 16.43 -4.31 -11.23
C HIS A 67 16.94 -2.88 -11.36
N ASP A 68 16.72 -2.27 -12.52
CA ASP A 68 16.87 -0.82 -12.69
C ASP A 68 15.59 -0.17 -12.15
N LEU A 69 15.61 0.19 -10.86
CA LEU A 69 14.48 0.79 -10.19
C LEU A 69 14.59 2.31 -10.29
N ALA A 70 13.50 2.94 -10.69
CA ALA A 70 13.36 4.39 -10.58
C ALA A 70 13.47 4.81 -9.09
N PRO A 71 14.03 6.00 -8.80
CA PRO A 71 14.11 6.51 -7.44
C PRO A 71 12.72 6.65 -6.83
N THR A 72 12.63 6.40 -5.53
CA THR A 72 11.44 6.69 -4.74
C THR A 72 11.14 8.19 -4.75
N LEU A 73 9.89 8.57 -4.45
CA LEU A 73 9.52 9.99 -4.33
C LEU A 73 10.43 10.75 -3.34
N ALA A 74 10.77 10.10 -2.22
CA ALA A 74 11.66 10.69 -1.22
C ALA A 74 13.07 10.94 -1.77
N GLU A 75 13.64 9.96 -2.49
CA GLU A 75 14.95 10.10 -3.14
C GLU A 75 14.94 11.17 -4.23
N ALA A 76 13.87 11.22 -5.04
CA ALA A 76 13.71 12.22 -6.08
C ALA A 76 13.62 13.65 -5.50
N LEU A 77 12.92 13.83 -4.37
CA LEU A 77 12.84 15.11 -3.67
C LEU A 77 14.17 15.51 -3.04
N ALA A 78 14.92 14.55 -2.45
CA ALA A 78 16.22 14.81 -1.86
C ALA A 78 17.30 15.18 -2.90
N GLN A 79 17.15 14.73 -4.14
CA GLN A 79 18.05 15.07 -5.25
C GLN A 79 17.71 16.39 -5.93
N GLN A 80 16.59 17.03 -5.59
CA GLN A 80 16.27 18.35 -6.14
C GLN A 80 17.36 19.35 -5.72
N PRO A 81 17.87 20.18 -6.66
CA PRO A 81 18.84 21.20 -6.31
C PRO A 81 18.21 22.19 -5.32
N ASP A 82 18.89 22.39 -4.19
CA ASP A 82 18.49 23.37 -3.18
C ASP A 82 18.37 24.75 -3.82
N ARG A 83 17.16 25.33 -3.82
CA ARG A 83 16.90 26.69 -4.32
C ARG A 83 17.34 27.79 -3.33
N ILE A 84 17.78 27.40 -2.14
CA ILE A 84 18.15 28.28 -1.03
C ILE A 84 19.64 28.11 -0.71
N ASP A 85 20.27 29.16 -0.19
CA ASP A 85 21.66 29.09 0.27
C ASP A 85 21.86 28.01 1.34
N LYS A 86 22.98 27.28 1.27
CA LYS A 86 23.27 26.15 2.18
C LYS A 86 23.31 26.57 3.65
N ALA A 87 23.75 27.79 3.97
CA ALA A 87 23.78 28.28 5.33
C ALA A 87 22.38 28.62 5.84
N ALA A 88 21.53 29.21 4.99
CA ALA A 88 20.14 29.48 5.29
C ALA A 88 19.34 28.17 5.51
N TYR A 89 19.49 27.18 4.62
CA TYR A 89 18.89 25.86 4.80
C TYR A 89 19.30 25.21 6.13
N ARG A 90 20.62 25.18 6.41
CA ARG A 90 21.14 24.60 7.65
C ARG A 90 20.62 25.29 8.91
N SER A 91 20.45 26.62 8.87
CA SER A 91 19.87 27.37 9.99
C SER A 91 18.38 27.12 10.14
N MET A 92 17.64 27.04 9.02
CA MET A 92 16.22 26.66 9.00
C MET A 92 16.00 25.26 9.59
N THR A 93 16.72 24.24 9.12
CA THR A 93 16.60 22.86 9.63
C THR A 93 16.94 22.75 11.12
N ARG A 94 17.84 23.60 11.63
CA ARG A 94 18.21 23.66 13.06
C ARG A 94 17.27 24.51 13.91
N GLY A 95 16.23 25.11 13.33
CA GLY A 95 15.30 26.01 14.04
C GLY A 95 15.94 27.33 14.49
N ARG A 96 17.03 27.75 13.83
CA ARG A 96 17.73 29.01 14.12
C ARG A 96 17.30 30.17 13.22
N LEU A 97 16.45 29.89 12.22
CA LEU A 97 15.83 30.90 11.37
C LEU A 97 14.47 31.27 11.99
N GLN A 98 14.18 32.57 12.13
CA GLN A 98 12.88 33.03 12.61
C GLN A 98 11.84 32.94 11.49
N PRO A 99 10.59 32.51 11.79
CA PRO A 99 9.52 32.50 10.79
C PRO A 99 9.12 33.93 10.41
N GLU A 100 8.95 34.19 9.12
CA GLU A 100 8.57 35.51 8.59
C GLU A 100 7.06 35.78 8.69
N GLY A 101 6.24 34.73 8.77
CA GLY A 101 4.79 34.83 8.89
C GLY A 101 4.14 33.47 9.15
N ARG A 102 2.86 33.50 9.53
CA ARG A 102 2.02 32.31 9.68
C ARG A 102 0.92 32.35 8.63
N ILE A 103 0.78 31.26 7.90
CA ILE A 103 -0.27 31.07 6.90
C ILE A 103 -1.27 30.06 7.47
N ASP A 104 -2.57 30.37 7.45
CA ASP A 104 -3.64 29.44 7.82
C ASP A 104 -4.44 29.04 6.58
N LEU A 105 -4.29 27.78 6.17
CA LEU A 105 -4.95 27.22 5.00
C LEU A 105 -6.10 26.26 5.41
N HIS A 106 -6.50 26.23 6.69
CA HIS A 106 -7.56 25.34 7.14
C HIS A 106 -8.91 25.75 6.52
N GLY A 107 -9.62 24.78 5.97
CA GLY A 107 -10.93 25.01 5.35
C GLY A 107 -10.90 25.56 3.92
N MET A 108 -9.71 25.87 3.38
CA MET A 108 -9.55 26.29 1.99
C MET A 108 -9.40 25.09 1.06
N THR A 109 -9.95 25.20 -0.16
CA THR A 109 -9.63 24.29 -1.26
C THR A 109 -8.23 24.59 -1.81
N LEU A 110 -7.61 23.64 -2.53
CA LEU A 110 -6.28 23.82 -3.12
C LEU A 110 -6.21 25.03 -4.06
N SER A 111 -7.29 25.27 -4.82
CA SER A 111 -7.40 26.43 -5.71
C SER A 111 -7.41 27.75 -4.96
N GLU A 112 -8.15 27.82 -3.85
CA GLU A 112 -8.26 29.03 -3.02
C GLU A 112 -6.94 29.30 -2.28
N ALA A 113 -6.35 28.26 -1.66
CA ALA A 113 -5.08 28.37 -0.96
C ALA A 113 -3.93 28.85 -1.87
N ARG A 114 -3.98 28.52 -3.16
CA ARG A 114 -2.98 28.97 -4.14
C ARG A 114 -3.14 30.44 -4.55
N GLN A 115 -4.34 31.02 -4.38
CA GLN A 115 -4.60 32.44 -4.67
C GLN A 115 -4.26 33.34 -3.47
N GLU A 116 -4.33 32.80 -2.26
CA GLU A 116 -3.99 33.51 -1.02
C GLU A 116 -2.46 33.61 -0.77
N LEU A 117 -1.63 32.97 -1.60
CA LEU A 117 -0.16 32.90 -1.49
C LEU A 117 0.54 33.54 -2.69
#